data_AF-X7YK55-F1
#
_entry.id   AF-X7YK55-F1
#
_cell.length_a   1.000
_cell.length_b   1.000
_cell.length_c   1.000
_cell.angle_alpha   90.00
_cell.angle_beta   90.00
_cell.angle_gamma   90.00
#
_symmetry.space_group_name_H-M   'P 1'
#
loop_
_entity.id
_entity.type
_entity.pdbx_description
1 polymer ?
#
loop_
_entity_poly.entity_id
_entity_poly.type
_entity_poly.pdbx_seq_one_letter_code
_entity_poly.pdbx_strand_id
1 'polypeptide(L)' 'MFPGETLTTLIWRTEPGKAVYRTEASGADASDVDARVVLDDGAVEYLAG' A
#
# COMPACT_ATOMS: atom_id res chain seq x y z
N MET A 1 -13.16 -0.22 -1.40
CA MET A 1 -12.78 1.18 -1.09
C MET A 1 -14.03 2.04 -1.09
N PHE A 2 -14.07 3.05 -0.22
CA PHE A 2 -15.11 4.06 -0.20
C PHE A 2 -14.49 5.44 -0.46
N PRO A 3 -15.20 6.36 -1.15
CA PRO A 3 -14.73 7.73 -1.31
C PRO A 3 -14.47 8.40 0.04
N GLY A 4 -13.37 9.15 0.16
CA GLY A 4 -12.97 9.84 1.38
C GLY A 4 -12.09 9.03 2.35
N GLU A 5 -11.81 7.76 2.04
CA GLU A 5 -10.85 6.96 2.79
C GLU A 5 -9.40 7.37 2.52
N THR A 6 -8.55 7.23 3.53
CA THR A 6 -7.11 7.30 3.36
C THR A 6 -6.61 5.97 2.83
N LEU A 7 -5.84 6.02 1.73
CA LEU A 7 -5.14 4.86 1.19
C LEU A 7 -3.66 4.94 1.58
N THR A 8 -3.21 3.96 2.34
CA THR A 8 -1.81 3.81 2.73
C THR A 8 -1.19 2.71 1.89
N THR A 9 -0.19 3.05 1.07
CA THR A 9 0.57 2.07 0.30
C THR A 9 1.90 1.79 1.00
N LEU A 10 2.02 0.57 1.50
CA LEU A 10 3.24 0.04 2.10
C LEU A 10 4.08 -0.60 1.00
N ILE A 11 5.36 -0.22 0.90
CA ILE A 11 6.24 -0.65 -0.18
C ILE A 11 7.53 -1.21 0.43
N TRP A 12 7.91 -2.40 -0.03
CA TRP A 12 9.16 -3.08 0.36
C TRP A 12 10.02 -3.33 -0.87
N ARG A 13 11.20 -2.71 -0.91
CA ARG A 13 12.21 -3.02 -1.93
C ARG A 13 12.76 -4.43 -1.68
N THR A 14 12.78 -5.24 -2.73
CA THR A 14 13.21 -6.66 -2.65
C THR A 14 14.52 -6.90 -3.38
N GLU A 15 14.69 -6.33 -4.58
CA GLU A 15 15.89 -6.39 -5.41
C GLU A 15 16.14 -5.00 -6.04
N PRO A 16 17.35 -4.71 -6.57
CA PRO A 16 17.57 -3.51 -7.36
C PRO A 16 16.54 -3.40 -8.50
N GLY A 17 15.74 -2.34 -8.45
CA GLY A 17 14.68 -2.10 -9.42
C GLY A 17 13.42 -2.94 -9.23
N LYS A 18 13.23 -3.63 -8.10
CA LYS A 18 12.00 -4.35 -7.78
C LYS A 18 11.50 -4.06 -6.37
N ALA A 19 10.18 -4.02 -6.24
CA ALA A 19 9.52 -3.93 -4.94
C ALA A 19 8.20 -4.72 -4.95
N VAL A 20 7.76 -5.08 -3.75
CA VAL A 20 6.39 -5.53 -3.50
C VAL A 20 5.65 -4.45 -2.73
N TYR A 21 4.32 -4.42 -2.87
CA TYR A 21 3.48 -3.47 -2.16
C TYR A 21 2.13 -4.05 -1.75
N ARG A 22 1.57 -3.44 -0.72
CA ARG A 22 0.20 -3.64 -0.28
C ARG A 22 -0.43 -2.27 -0.08
N THR A 23 -1.70 -2.13 -0.41
CA THR A 23 -2.47 -0.93 -0.09
C THR A 23 -3.57 -1.26 0.90
N GLU A 24 -3.62 -0.47 1.95
CA GLU A 24 -4.62 -0.55 3.00
C GLU A 24 -5.50 0.70 2.98
N ALA A 25 -6.78 0.53 3.31
CA ALA A 25 -7.72 1.62 3.44
C ALA A 25 -8.16 1.74 4.90
N SER A 26 -8.05 2.95 5.46
CA SER A 26 -8.54 3.29 6.79
C SER A 26 -9.63 4.37 6.70
N GLY A 27 -10.53 4.36 7.68
CA GLY A 27 -11.57 5.38 7.82
C GLY A 27 -10.98 6.77 8.08
N ALA A 28 -11.77 7.81 7.85
CA ALA A 28 -11.34 9.21 7.99
C ALA A 28 -10.83 9.57 9.40
N ASP A 29 -11.28 8.85 10.43
CA ASP A 29 -10.84 9.05 11.83
C ASP A 29 -9.50 8.35 12.16
N ALA A 30 -8.84 7.77 11.15
CA ALA A 30 -7.41 7.41 11.11
C ALA A 30 -6.87 6.56 12.28
N SER A 31 -7.70 5.78 12.98
CA SER A 31 -7.16 4.74 13.86
C SER A 31 -6.72 3.55 13.02
N ASP A 32 -5.41 3.28 12.97
CA ASP A 32 -4.78 2.13 12.29
C ASP A 32 -5.31 0.76 12.73
N VAL A 33 -6.14 0.70 13.78
CA VAL A 33 -6.74 -0.52 14.31
C VAL A 33 -7.69 -1.19 13.29
N ASP A 34 -8.26 -0.44 12.36
CA ASP A 34 -9.22 -0.94 11.35
C ASP A 34 -8.72 -0.84 9.90
N ALA A 35 -7.40 -0.75 9.69
CA ALA A 35 -6.83 -0.75 8.34
C ALA A 35 -7.12 -2.09 7.64
N ARG A 36 -7.77 -2.03 6.47
CA ARG A 36 -8.11 -3.22 5.68
C ARG A 36 -7.33 -3.26 4.37
N VAL A 37 -6.88 -4.44 3.99
CA VAL A 37 -6.21 -4.64 2.70
C VAL A 37 -7.20 -4.46 1.57
N VAL A 38 -6.87 -3.56 0.64
CA VAL A 38 -7.67 -3.30 -0.58
C VAL A 38 -6.94 -3.63 -1.86
N LEU A 39 -5.61 -3.68 -1.83
CA LEU A 39 -4.75 -4.28 -2.86
C LEU A 39 -3.69 -5.12 -2.17
N ASP A 40 -3.53 -6.37 -2.58
CA ASP A 40 -2.55 -7.30 -2.04
C ASP A 40 -1.71 -7.94 -3.14
N ASP A 41 -0.60 -8.57 -2.74
CA ASP A 41 0.36 -9.23 -3.65
C ASP A 41 0.85 -8.32 -4.80
N GLY A 42 0.97 -7.02 -4.51
CA GLY A 42 1.45 -6.04 -5.48
C GLY A 42 2.93 -6.26 -5.79
N ALA A 43 3.28 -6.27 -7.08
CA ALA A 43 4.65 -6.34 -7.56
C ALA A 43 4.93 -5.19 -8.54
N VAL A 44 6.11 -4.58 -8.45
CA VAL A 44 6.49 -3.46 -9.32
C VAL A 44 7.97 -3.53 -9.70
N GLU A 45 8.26 -3.13 -10.93
CA GLU A 45 9.60 -2.88 -11.45
C GLU A 45 9.83 -1.37 -11.60
N TYR A 46 11.02 -0.89 -11.26
CA TYR A 46 11.38 0.52 -11.35
C TYR A 46 12.86 0.68 -11.75
N LEU A 47 13.22 1.82 -12.33
CA LEU A 47 14.62 2.11 -12.64
C LEU A 47 15.38 2.38 -11.34
N ALA A 48 16.45 1.63 -11.09
CA ALA A 48 17.36 1.93 -10.00
C ALA A 48 18.11 3.24 -10.33
N GLY A 49 17.99 4.23 -9.44
CA GLY A 49 18.77 5.46 -9.49
C GLY A 49 20.19 5.28 -9.00
#